data_AF-A0A6A6KAG0-F1
#
_entry.id   AF-A0A6A6KAG0-F1
#
_cell.length_a   1.000
_cell.length_b   1.000
_cell.length_c   1.000
_cell.angle_alpha   90.00
_cell.angle_beta   90.00
_cell.angle_gamma   90.00
#
_symmetry.space_group_name_H-M   'P 1'
#
loop_
_entity.id
_entity.type
_entity.pdbx_description
1 polymer ?
#
loop_
_entity_poly.entity_id
_entity_poly.type
_entity_poly.pdbx_seq_one_letter_code
_entity_poly.pdbx_strand_id
1 'polypeptide(L)'
;MCFVDQKDESFYTVSWACNIDGTTFVVAGGINGIIRVIDASNEKIHKVFIASVHSNYVDCNEWLGNLSCQRQLQSVDNEIVLWEPKMKEQSPGESVGKWVFCREYVDILQKYPVPECDIWFIKFSCDFHYSAAAVVISMSTVKSFLFYRTV
;
A
#
# COMPACT_ATOMS: atom_id res chain seq x y z
N MET A 1 9.88 -8.28 -17.01
CA MET A 1 9.27 -9.62 -16.92
C MET A 1 7.96 -9.52 -16.12
N CYS A 2 6.88 -10.23 -16.47
CA CYS A 2 5.59 -10.12 -15.73
C CYS A 2 5.54 -11.17 -14.59
N PHE A 3 5.48 -10.72 -13.35
CA PHE A 3 5.30 -11.57 -12.16
C PHE A 3 3.82 -11.97 -11.99
N VAL A 4 3.30 -12.80 -12.90
CA VAL A 4 1.94 -13.33 -12.81
C VAL A 4 1.97 -14.66 -12.06
N ASP A 5 2.03 -14.59 -10.73
CA ASP A 5 2.14 -15.78 -9.88
C ASP A 5 0.80 -16.21 -9.25
N GLN A 6 -0.30 -15.50 -9.54
CA GLN A 6 -1.65 -15.90 -9.11
C GLN A 6 -2.62 -15.72 -10.27
N LYS A 7 -3.25 -16.82 -10.69
CA LYS A 7 -4.13 -16.88 -11.87
C LYS A 7 -5.35 -15.95 -11.81
N ASP A 8 -5.68 -15.44 -10.62
CA ASP A 8 -6.88 -14.63 -10.37
C ASP A 8 -6.58 -13.25 -9.74
N GLU A 9 -5.31 -12.79 -9.76
CA GLU A 9 -4.95 -11.47 -9.25
C GLU A 9 -4.61 -10.50 -10.39
N SER A 10 -5.30 -9.35 -10.41
CA SER A 10 -4.99 -8.22 -11.29
C SER A 10 -4.62 -7.00 -10.45
N PHE A 11 -3.53 -6.32 -10.82
CA PHE A 11 -3.04 -5.12 -10.14
C PHE A 11 -3.52 -3.86 -10.85
N TYR A 12 -4.08 -2.90 -10.10
CA TYR A 12 -4.66 -1.67 -10.65
C TYR A 12 -3.92 -0.39 -10.24
N THR A 13 -3.11 -0.47 -9.19
CA THR A 13 -2.31 0.65 -8.69
C THR A 13 -0.86 0.25 -8.49
N VAL A 14 0.03 1.22 -8.68
CA VAL A 14 1.45 1.12 -8.39
C VAL A 14 1.95 2.40 -7.74
N SER A 15 2.84 2.27 -6.76
CA SER A 15 3.58 3.39 -6.17
C SER A 15 5.06 3.05 -6.06
N TRP A 16 5.91 4.07 -6.11
CA TRP A 16 7.33 3.90 -5.78
C TRP A 16 7.53 3.86 -4.27
N ALA A 17 8.55 3.13 -3.84
CA ALA A 17 9.08 3.18 -2.49
C ALA A 17 10.60 3.07 -2.57
N CYS A 18 11.31 3.60 -1.57
CA CYS A 18 12.75 3.42 -1.46
C CYS A 18 13.13 3.03 -0.03
N ASN A 19 14.22 2.30 0.10
CA ASN A 19 14.85 2.07 1.39
C ASN A 19 15.93 3.14 1.66
N ILE A 20 16.38 3.24 2.91
CA ILE A 20 17.39 4.21 3.35
C ILE A 20 18.72 4.01 2.60
N ASP A 21 19.03 2.77 2.21
CA ASP A 21 20.19 2.41 1.41
C ASP A 21 20.08 2.78 -0.09
N GLY A 22 18.95 3.37 -0.50
CA GLY A 22 18.68 3.75 -1.89
C GLY A 22 18.07 2.63 -2.75
N THR A 23 17.85 1.43 -2.19
CA THR A 23 17.18 0.35 -2.92
C THR A 23 15.75 0.79 -3.27
N THR A 24 15.40 0.70 -4.56
CA THR A 24 14.09 1.12 -5.08
C THR A 24 13.14 -0.06 -5.20
N PHE A 25 11.89 0.16 -4.80
CA PHE A 25 10.83 -0.83 -4.83
C PHE A 25 9.60 -0.29 -5.56
N VAL A 26 8.86 -1.20 -6.16
CA VAL A 26 7.52 -0.96 -6.70
C VAL A 26 6.51 -1.63 -5.78
N VAL A 27 5.51 -0.88 -5.34
CA VAL A 27 4.41 -1.41 -4.51
C VAL A 27 3.14 -1.45 -5.35
N ALA A 28 2.71 -2.66 -5.73
CA ALA A 28 1.52 -2.88 -6.56
C ALA A 28 0.34 -3.37 -5.71
N GLY A 29 -0.86 -2.80 -5.90
CA GLY A 29 -2.10 -3.20 -5.23
C GLY A 29 -3.11 -3.77 -6.24
N GLY A 30 -3.86 -4.81 -5.86
CA GLY A 30 -4.75 -5.52 -6.78
C GLY A 30 -6.15 -5.85 -6.28
N ILE A 31 -6.88 -6.63 -7.11
CA ILE A 31 -8.32 -6.93 -7.00
C ILE A 31 -8.72 -7.62 -5.70
N ASN A 32 -7.87 -8.50 -5.13
CA ASN A 32 -8.19 -9.23 -3.91
C ASN A 32 -7.55 -8.59 -2.67
N GLY A 33 -7.23 -7.29 -2.71
CA GLY A 33 -6.55 -6.60 -1.62
C GLY A 33 -5.09 -7.03 -1.42
N ILE A 34 -4.51 -7.71 -2.42
CA ILE A 34 -3.11 -8.14 -2.38
C ILE A 34 -2.22 -6.96 -2.71
N ILE A 35 -1.22 -6.74 -1.86
CA ILE A 35 -0.20 -5.71 -2.06
C ILE A 35 1.16 -6.39 -2.19
N ARG A 36 1.83 -6.19 -3.32
CA ARG A 36 3.15 -6.75 -3.60
C ARG A 36 4.20 -5.65 -3.60
N VAL A 37 5.26 -5.84 -2.81
CA VAL A 37 6.47 -5.04 -2.85
C VAL A 37 7.50 -5.80 -3.69
N ILE A 38 7.95 -5.19 -4.77
CA ILE A 38 8.87 -5.77 -5.75
C ILE A 38 10.15 -4.96 -5.70
N ASP A 39 11.29 -5.63 -5.49
CA ASP A 39 12.61 -5.02 -5.67
C ASP A 39 12.81 -4.74 -7.16
N ALA A 40 12.87 -3.46 -7.51
CA ALA A 40 12.96 -3.03 -8.90
C ALA A 40 14.33 -3.31 -9.53
N SER A 41 15.38 -3.42 -8.71
CA SER A 41 16.74 -3.67 -9.20
C SER A 41 16.99 -5.16 -9.47
N ASN A 42 16.45 -6.00 -8.59
CA ASN A 42 16.63 -7.45 -8.67
C ASN A 42 15.48 -8.18 -9.37
N GLU A 43 14.41 -7.46 -9.73
CA GLU A 43 13.17 -8.02 -10.27
C GLU A 43 12.68 -9.22 -9.43
N LYS A 44 12.61 -9.03 -8.11
CA LYS A 44 12.16 -10.08 -7.18
C LYS A 44 11.07 -9.56 -6.27
N ILE A 45 10.11 -10.43 -5.96
CA ILE A 45 9.14 -10.14 -4.91
C ILE A 45 9.89 -10.03 -3.59
N HIS A 46 9.87 -8.84 -3.01
CA HIS A 46 10.47 -8.55 -1.72
C HIS A 46 9.52 -8.97 -0.59
N LYS A 47 8.25 -8.57 -0.68
CA LYS A 47 7.18 -8.91 0.28
C LYS A 47 5.83 -8.99 -0.42
N VAL A 48 4.93 -9.84 0.08
CA VAL A 48 3.49 -9.76 -0.24
C VAL A 48 2.73 -9.57 1.06
N PHE A 49 1.90 -8.53 1.08
CA PHE A 49 0.91 -8.30 2.10
C PHE A 49 -0.43 -8.77 1.57
N ILE A 50 -1.04 -9.71 2.30
CA ILE A 50 -2.45 -10.04 2.11
C ILE A 50 -3.15 -9.19 3.16
N ALA A 51 -3.52 -7.98 2.75
CA ALA A 51 -4.08 -7.02 3.67
C ALA A 51 -5.49 -7.50 4.04
N SER A 52 -5.69 -7.96 5.28
CA SER A 52 -7.03 -8.09 5.87
C SER A 52 -7.65 -6.72 6.21
N VAL A 53 -7.04 -5.62 5.71
CA VAL A 53 -7.58 -4.26 5.82
C VAL A 53 -8.93 -4.17 5.10
N HIS A 54 -9.16 -5.00 4.08
CA HIS A 54 -10.42 -5.06 3.32
C HIS A 54 -10.54 -6.34 2.50
N SER A 55 -11.73 -6.58 1.95
CA SER A 55 -12.09 -7.74 1.12
C SER A 55 -12.40 -7.34 -0.33
N ASN A 56 -11.89 -6.19 -0.79
CA ASN A 56 -12.24 -5.58 -2.07
C ASN A 56 -10.96 -5.06 -2.79
N TYR A 57 -11.11 -4.52 -3.99
CA TYR A 57 -9.98 -4.06 -4.81
C TYR A 57 -9.33 -2.76 -4.28
N VAL A 58 -8.05 -2.56 -4.58
CA VAL A 58 -7.30 -1.33 -4.24
C VAL A 58 -7.15 -0.43 -5.47
N ASP A 59 -7.84 0.72 -5.47
CA ASP A 59 -7.78 1.73 -6.55
C ASP A 59 -6.49 2.55 -6.54
N CYS A 60 -5.99 2.89 -5.36
CA CYS A 60 -4.81 3.73 -5.20
C CYS A 60 -4.06 3.33 -3.93
N ASN A 61 -2.75 3.28 -4.05
CA ASN A 61 -1.85 3.07 -2.94
C ASN A 61 -0.71 4.11 -3.01
N GLU A 62 -0.23 4.51 -1.85
CA GLU A 62 0.96 5.37 -1.75
C GLU A 62 1.77 4.91 -0.54
N TRP A 63 3.00 4.49 -0.81
CA TRP A 63 3.95 4.16 0.25
C TRP A 63 4.48 5.46 0.86
N LEU A 64 4.43 5.55 2.19
CA LEU A 64 4.89 6.74 2.91
C LEU A 64 6.22 6.44 3.59
N GLY A 65 7.26 7.15 3.17
CA GLY A 65 8.59 7.06 3.78
C GLY A 65 9.44 5.89 3.26
N ASN A 66 10.31 5.36 4.13
CA ASN A 66 11.24 4.29 3.77
C ASN A 66 10.68 2.89 4.13
N LEU A 67 11.27 1.80 3.61
CA LEU A 67 10.83 0.44 3.96
C LEU A 67 11.00 0.07 5.45
N SER A 68 11.62 0.89 6.28
CA SER A 68 11.64 0.72 7.76
C SER A 68 10.42 1.38 8.42
N CYS A 69 9.90 2.46 7.85
CA CYS A 69 8.65 3.10 8.19
C CYS A 69 7.57 2.60 7.21
N GLN A 70 7.06 1.39 7.46
CA GLN A 70 6.22 0.66 6.50
C GLN A 70 4.78 1.17 6.41
N ARG A 71 4.57 2.48 6.46
CA ARG A 71 3.24 3.05 6.39
C ARG A 71 2.79 3.12 4.95
N GLN A 72 1.52 2.78 4.74
CA GLN A 72 0.91 2.89 3.44
C GLN A 72 -0.48 3.47 3.57
N LEU A 73 -0.78 4.40 2.67
CA LEU A 73 -2.15 4.79 2.38
C LEU A 73 -2.69 3.88 1.29
N GLN A 74 -3.95 3.50 1.45
CA GLN A 74 -4.69 2.82 0.41
C GLN A 74 -6.14 3.27 0.39
N SER A 75 -6.72 3.33 -0.81
CA SER A 75 -8.16 3.46 -0.98
C SER A 75 -8.83 2.15 -0.61
N VAL A 76 -9.92 2.25 0.14
CA VAL A 76 -10.79 1.14 0.51
C VAL A 76 -12.19 1.71 0.47
N ASP A 77 -13.15 1.13 -0.25
CA ASP A 77 -14.58 1.52 -0.25
C ASP A 77 -14.93 2.84 0.48
N ASN A 78 -15.21 3.94 -0.22
CA ASN A 78 -15.58 5.23 0.42
C ASN A 78 -14.63 5.74 1.53
N GLU A 79 -13.41 5.24 1.66
CA GLU A 79 -12.42 5.67 2.65
C GLU A 79 -10.97 5.56 2.14
N ILE A 80 -10.07 6.28 2.79
CA ILE A 80 -8.63 6.08 2.68
C ILE A 80 -8.13 5.61 4.03
N VAL A 81 -7.36 4.52 4.03
CA VAL A 81 -6.83 3.89 5.24
C VAL A 81 -5.32 4.04 5.28
N LEU A 82 -4.82 4.66 6.34
CA LEU A 82 -3.42 4.65 6.71
C LEU A 82 -3.15 3.46 7.64
N TRP A 83 -2.21 2.61 7.26
CA TRP A 83 -1.87 1.43 8.03
C TRP A 83 -0.36 1.17 8.03
N GLU A 84 0.10 0.41 9.02
CA GLU A 84 1.46 -0.15 9.06
C GLU A 84 1.43 -1.67 9.34
N PRO A 85 2.31 -2.46 8.72
CA PRO A 85 2.41 -3.90 8.99
C PRO A 85 3.05 -4.14 10.35
N LYS A 86 2.50 -5.08 11.13
CA LYS A 86 3.20 -5.60 12.31
C LYS A 86 4.26 -6.59 11.88
N MET A 87 5.50 -6.31 12.25
CA MET A 87 6.58 -7.29 12.18
C MET A 87 6.59 -8.09 13.48
N LYS A 88 6.54 -9.42 13.40
CA LYS A 88 7.09 -10.26 14.47
C LYS A 88 8.60 -10.35 14.26
N GLU A 89 9.37 -10.21 15.34
CA GLU A 89 10.78 -10.58 15.35
C GLU A 89 10.92 -12.05 14.92
N GLN A 90 11.87 -12.32 14.03
CA GLN A 90 12.14 -13.68 13.58
C GLN A 90 12.61 -14.55 14.72
N SER A 91 12.07 -15.76 14.81
CA SER A 91 12.79 -16.85 15.44
C SER A 91 14.00 -17.22 14.54
N PRO A 92 15.22 -17.37 15.09
CA PRO A 92 16.38 -17.76 14.30
C PRO A 92 16.15 -19.17 13.74
N GLY A 93 15.86 -19.30 12.44
CA GLY A 93 15.68 -20.59 11.79
C GLY A 93 14.69 -20.65 10.61
N GLU A 94 13.89 -19.61 10.37
CA GLU A 94 13.01 -19.60 9.18
C GLU A 94 13.80 -19.26 7.91
N SER A 95 13.71 -20.15 6.92
CA SER A 95 14.46 -20.10 5.68
C SER A 95 14.08 -18.90 4.79
N VAL A 96 15.08 -18.41 4.06
CA VAL A 96 15.06 -17.23 3.15
C VAL A 96 14.05 -17.35 1.98
N GLY A 97 13.30 -18.45 1.87
CA GLY A 97 12.22 -18.63 0.90
C GLY A 97 10.80 -18.37 1.45
N LYS A 98 10.63 -18.18 2.77
CA LYS A 98 9.32 -18.01 3.42
C LYS A 98 8.88 -16.54 3.57
N TRP A 99 9.72 -15.59 3.15
CA TRP A 99 9.47 -14.14 3.19
C TRP A 99 8.33 -13.64 2.30
N VAL A 100 7.76 -14.53 1.48
CA VAL A 100 6.83 -14.11 0.42
C VAL A 100 5.47 -13.74 1.00
N PHE A 101 5.07 -14.23 2.18
CA PHE A 101 3.74 -13.97 2.73
C PHE A 101 3.78 -13.39 4.14
N CYS A 102 3.65 -12.07 4.25
CA CYS A 102 3.32 -11.42 5.52
C CYS A 102 1.81 -11.58 5.75
N ARG A 103 1.44 -12.63 6.48
CA ARG A 103 0.03 -12.96 6.76
C ARG A 103 -0.49 -12.45 8.11
N GLU A 104 0.30 -11.68 8.85
CA GLU A 104 -0.02 -11.36 10.23
C GLU A 104 -0.12 -9.84 10.47
N TYR A 105 -1.38 -9.43 10.64
CA TYR A 105 -1.92 -8.20 11.22
C TYR A 105 -1.27 -6.86 10.84
N VAL A 106 -2.06 -6.02 10.18
CA VAL A 106 -1.83 -4.59 10.01
C VAL A 106 -2.37 -3.82 11.23
N ASP A 107 -1.71 -2.74 11.63
CA ASP A 107 -2.32 -1.71 12.45
C ASP A 107 -2.95 -0.64 11.57
N ILE A 108 -4.24 -0.42 11.73
CA ILE A 108 -4.92 0.73 11.15
C ILE A 108 -4.59 1.93 12.04
N LEU A 109 -3.80 2.86 11.51
CA LEU A 109 -3.39 4.06 12.23
C LEU A 109 -4.46 5.13 12.13
N GLN A 110 -5.07 5.28 10.95
CA GLN A 110 -6.07 6.31 10.70
C GLN A 110 -6.97 5.94 9.52
N LYS A 111 -8.23 6.39 9.59
CA LYS A 111 -9.20 6.32 8.50
C LYS A 111 -9.66 7.71 8.11
N TYR A 112 -9.82 7.94 6.83
CA TYR A 112 -10.29 9.19 6.24
C TYR A 112 -11.54 8.90 5.40
N PRO A 113 -12.74 9.30 5.86
CA PRO A 113 -13.96 9.10 5.10
C PRO A 113 -13.94 9.89 3.79
N VAL A 114 -14.27 9.21 2.70
CA VAL A 114 -14.41 9.72 1.34
C VAL A 114 -15.79 9.32 0.82
N PRO A 115 -16.88 9.88 1.37
CA PRO A 115 -18.24 9.51 0.99
C PRO A 115 -18.53 9.91 -0.46
N GLU A 116 -19.48 9.19 -1.07
CA GLU A 116 -19.97 9.41 -2.44
C GLU A 116 -18.90 9.13 -3.51
N CYS A 117 -18.02 8.16 -3.25
CA CYS A 117 -17.12 7.65 -4.27
C CYS A 117 -17.80 6.52 -5.04
N ASP A 118 -18.16 6.79 -6.29
CA ASP A 118 -18.42 5.70 -7.22
C ASP A 118 -17.13 4.89 -7.36
N ILE A 119 -17.27 3.58 -7.18
CA ILE A 119 -16.27 2.53 -7.29
C ILE A 119 -15.38 2.83 -8.52
N TRP A 120 -14.05 2.64 -8.43
CA TRP A 120 -13.03 2.72 -9.51
C TRP A 120 -12.29 4.05 -9.78
N PHE A 121 -12.46 5.13 -9.01
CA PHE A 121 -11.82 6.42 -9.35
C PHE A 121 -11.30 7.26 -8.16
N ILE A 122 -10.76 6.62 -7.12
CA ILE A 122 -9.97 7.37 -6.12
C ILE A 122 -8.52 7.40 -6.57
N LYS A 123 -7.96 8.60 -6.69
CA LYS A 123 -6.50 8.80 -6.72
C LYS A 123 -6.10 9.79 -5.66
N PHE A 124 -5.07 9.49 -4.90
CA PHE A 124 -4.50 10.42 -3.95
C PHE A 124 -2.99 10.51 -4.10
N SER A 125 -2.46 11.64 -3.65
CA SER A 125 -1.02 11.84 -3.50
C SER A 125 -0.76 12.73 -2.28
N CYS A 126 0.33 12.46 -1.59
CA CYS A 126 0.77 13.24 -0.44
C CYS A 126 1.72 14.38 -0.84
N ASP A 127 1.78 15.40 -0.01
CA ASP A 127 2.86 16.38 -0.07
C ASP A 127 4.19 15.77 0.41
N PHE A 128 5.30 16.48 0.16
CA PHE A 128 6.65 16.00 0.48
C PHE A 128 6.84 15.67 1.97
N HIS A 129 6.14 16.36 2.87
CA HIS A 129 6.24 16.16 4.30
C HIS A 129 5.24 15.13 4.84
N TYR A 130 4.43 14.50 3.98
CA TYR A 130 3.34 13.63 4.37
C TYR A 130 2.40 14.27 5.41
N SER A 131 2.22 15.58 5.32
CA SER A 131 1.39 16.40 6.21
C SER A 131 -0.01 16.65 5.65
N ALA A 132 -0.17 16.51 4.33
CA ALA A 132 -1.45 16.60 3.64
C ALA A 132 -1.53 15.62 2.46
N ALA A 133 -2.73 15.18 2.12
CA ALA A 133 -3.02 14.46 0.89
C ALA A 133 -4.07 15.19 0.06
N ALA A 134 -3.84 15.26 -1.25
CA ALA A 134 -4.83 15.63 -2.24
C ALA A 134 -5.50 14.36 -2.76
N VAL A 135 -6.83 14.36 -2.87
CA VAL A 135 -7.63 13.22 -3.29
C VAL A 135 -8.56 13.67 -4.41
N VAL A 136 -8.54 12.95 -5.52
CA VAL A 136 -9.47 13.12 -6.63
C VAL A 136 -10.46 11.97 -6.57
N ILE A 137 -11.75 12.30 -6.65
CA ILE A 137 -12.88 11.36 -6.58
C ILE A 137 -13.78 11.66 -7.78
N SER A 138 -13.88 10.71 -8.71
CA SER A 138 -14.60 10.90 -9.97
C SER A 138 -14.07 12.10 -10.79
N MET A 139 -14.55 12.28 -12.02
CA MET A 139 -14.00 13.28 -12.96
C MET A 139 -14.20 14.75 -12.55
N SER A 140 -14.84 15.04 -11.41
CA SER A 140 -15.30 16.40 -11.07
C SER A 140 -14.99 16.90 -9.66
N THR A 141 -14.48 16.06 -8.74
CA THR A 141 -14.28 16.48 -7.33
C THR A 141 -12.84 16.26 -6.86
N VAL A 142 -12.23 17.34 -6.35
CA VAL A 142 -10.95 17.30 -5.63
C VAL A 142 -11.20 17.67 -4.17
N LYS A 143 -10.75 16.83 -3.24
CA LYS A 143 -10.77 17.06 -1.79
C LYS A 143 -9.33 17.06 -1.27
N SER A 144 -9.04 17.81 -0.21
CA SER A 144 -7.76 17.78 0.49
C SER A 144 -7.98 17.35 1.94
N PHE A 145 -7.14 16.44 2.44
CA PHE A 145 -7.13 16.01 3.84
C PHE A 145 -5.81 16.43 4.49
N LEU A 146 -5.88 16.95 5.71
CA LEU A 146 -4.71 17.16 6.56
C LEU A 146 -4.52 15.93 7.44
N PHE A 147 -3.28 15.43 7.52
CA PHE A 147 -2.93 14.38 8.46
C PHE A 147 -2.85 14.99 9.87
N TYR A 148 -3.84 14.70 10.74
CA TYR A 148 -3.90 15.26 12.12
C TYR A 148 -2.81 14.76 13.07
N ARG A 149 -1.92 13.89 12.59
CA ARG A 149 -0.65 13.57 13.21
C ARG A 149 0.39 13.52 12.09
N THR A 150 1.46 14.28 12.25
CA THR A 150 2.64 14.20 11.40
C THR A 150 3.09 12.75 11.31
N VAL A 151 3.33 12.29 10.08
CA VAL A 151 3.95 11.00 9.76
C VAL A 151 5.42 11.04 10.19
#